data_AF-A0A1C6LAN8-F1
#
_entry.id   AF-A0A1C6LAN8-F1
#
_cell.length_a   1.000
_cell.length_b   1.000
_cell.length_c   1.000
_cell.angle_alpha   90.00
_cell.angle_beta   90.00
_cell.angle_gamma   90.00
#
_symmetry.space_group_name_H-M   'P 1'
#
loop_
_entity.id
_entity.type
_entity.pdbx_description
1 polymer ?
#
loop_
_entity_poly.entity_id
_entity_poly.type
_entity_poly.pdbx_seq_one_letter_code
_entity_poly.pdbx_strand_id
1 'polypeptide(L)' 'MIKWGKVKEPSAVLSWREDVTAAKELLYPKEVIRRLEDEPDPNKRQRILHDARHRM' A
#
# COMPACT_ATOMS: atom_id res chain seq x y z
N MET A 1 -10.28 27.61 -12.72
CA MET A 1 -9.95 26.37 -13.47
C MET A 1 -8.58 25.90 -12.98
N ILE A 2 -8.52 25.08 -11.94
CA ILE A 2 -7.25 24.66 -11.33
C ILE A 2 -6.65 23.57 -12.21
N LYS A 3 -5.55 23.90 -12.88
CA LYS A 3 -4.72 22.96 -13.64
C LYS A 3 -3.98 22.06 -12.66
N TRP A 4 -4.49 20.85 -12.45
CA TRP A 4 -3.77 19.78 -11.76
C TRP A 4 -2.66 19.25 -12.66
N GLY A 5 -1.50 19.90 -12.60
CA GLY A 5 -0.26 19.38 -13.15
C GLY A 5 0.06 18.05 -12.48
N LYS A 6 -0.03 16.97 -13.26
CA LYS A 6 0.48 15.63 -12.94
C LYS A 6 1.93 15.75 -12.44
N VAL A 7 2.12 15.65 -11.14
CA VAL A 7 3.43 15.39 -10.54
C VAL A 7 3.76 13.95 -10.91
N LYS A 8 4.71 13.79 -11.83
CA LYS A 8 5.26 12.51 -12.27
C LYS A 8 6.24 12.04 -11.19
N GLU A 9 6.07 10.79 -10.78
CA GLU A 9 6.57 10.10 -9.58
C GLU A 9 8.08 10.25 -9.27
N PRO A 10 8.42 10.23 -7.96
CA PRO A 10 9.00 9.03 -7.36
C PRO A 10 8.18 8.49 -6.16
N SER A 11 6.87 8.75 -6.15
CA SER A 11 5.99 8.53 -5.00
C SER A 11 5.65 7.07 -4.69
N ALA A 12 5.73 6.17 -5.67
CA ALA A 12 5.30 4.77 -5.47
C ALA A 12 6.19 3.98 -4.48
N VAL A 13 7.49 4.28 -4.42
CA VAL A 13 8.43 3.60 -3.50
C VAL A 13 8.31 4.15 -2.08
N LEU A 14 8.09 5.47 -1.94
CA LEU A 14 7.82 6.11 -0.64
C LEU A 14 6.47 5.66 -0.08
N SER A 15 5.42 5.67 -0.92
CA SER A 15 4.08 5.17 -0.59
C SER A 15 4.13 3.75 -0.06
N TRP A 16 4.93 2.86 -0.68
CA TRP A 16 4.98 1.46 -0.24
C TRP A 16 5.47 1.26 1.20
N ARG A 17 6.52 1.98 1.60
CA ARG A 17 7.01 1.89 2.99
C ARG A 17 5.99 2.45 3.97
N GLU A 18 5.29 3.49 3.58
CA GLU A 18 4.20 4.09 4.36
C GLU A 18 3.00 3.13 4.46
N ASP A 19 2.61 2.46 3.37
CA ASP A 19 1.55 1.45 3.34
C ASP A 19 1.86 0.26 4.26
N VAL A 20 3.11 -0.23 4.25
CA VAL A 20 3.57 -1.31 5.14
C VAL A 20 3.58 -0.85 6.60
N THR A 21 4.01 0.39 6.86
CA THR A 21 4.05 0.96 8.21
C THR A 21 2.64 1.15 8.75
N ALA A 22 1.74 1.73 7.96
CA ALA A 22 0.33 1.88 8.31
C ALA A 22 -0.34 0.52 8.56
N ALA A 23 -0.06 -0.50 7.75
CA ALA A 23 -0.56 -1.86 8.00
C ALA A 23 -0.06 -2.44 9.34
N LYS A 24 1.21 -2.17 9.71
CA LYS A 24 1.77 -2.55 11.03
C LYS A 24 1.08 -1.79 12.17
N GLU A 25 0.85 -0.49 12.02
CA GLU A 25 0.17 0.35 13.02
C GLU A 25 -1.30 -0.02 13.20
N LEU A 26 -1.98 -0.39 12.11
CA LEU A 26 -3.37 -0.86 12.13
C LEU A 26 -3.50 -2.33 12.58
N LEU A 27 -2.41 -2.94 13.04
CA LEU A 27 -2.38 -4.32 13.56
C LEU A 27 -2.91 -5.35 12.55
N TYR A 28 -2.63 -5.15 11.26
CA TYR A 28 -2.96 -6.15 10.25
C TYR A 28 -2.27 -7.48 10.56
N PRO A 29 -2.84 -8.62 10.14
CA PRO A 29 -2.21 -9.91 10.34
C PRO A 29 -0.78 -9.95 9.79
N LYS A 30 0.14 -10.61 10.51
CA LYS A 30 1.55 -10.74 10.09
C LYS A 30 1.71 -11.30 8.68
N GLU A 31 0.80 -12.17 8.25
CA GLU A 31 0.76 -12.70 6.89
C GLU A 31 0.50 -11.61 5.85
N VAL A 32 -0.42 -10.69 6.12
CA VAL A 32 -0.73 -9.57 5.21
C VAL A 32 0.44 -8.61 5.10
N ILE A 33 1.06 -8.25 6.22
CA ILE A 33 2.24 -7.39 6.26
C ILE A 33 3.38 -8.02 5.45
N ARG A 34 3.64 -9.31 5.64
CA ARG A 34 4.69 -10.03 4.92
C ARG A 34 4.41 -10.10 3.41
N ARG A 35 3.14 -10.28 3.01
CA ARG A 35 2.75 -10.25 1.58
C ARG A 35 2.92 -8.86 0.96
N LEU A 36 2.70 -7.80 1.73
CA LEU A 36 2.97 -6.42 1.29
C LEU A 36 4.46 -6.13 1.15
N GLU A 37 5.30 -6.67 2.05
CA GLU A 37 6.76 -6.55 1.99
C GLU A 37 7.40 -7.35 0.85
N ASP A 38 6.78 -8.46 0.43
CA ASP A 38 7.33 -9.34 -0.62
C ASP A 38 6.87 -8.95 -2.04
N GLU A 39 5.66 -8.40 -2.18
CA GLU A 39 5.10 -8.09 -3.50
C GLU A 39 5.66 -6.77 -4.03
N PRO A 40 6.36 -6.72 -5.18
CA PRO A 40 6.85 -5.48 -5.80
C PRO A 40 5.77 -4.71 -6.56
N ASP A 41 4.68 -5.38 -6.98
CA ASP A 41 3.64 -4.78 -7.82
C ASP A 41 2.63 -3.94 -7.00
N PRO A 42 2.43 -2.66 -7.34
CA PRO A 42 1.55 -1.77 -6.58
C PRO A 42 0.07 -2.18 -6.66
N ASN A 43 -0.40 -2.71 -7.80
CA ASN A 43 -1.81 -3.09 -7.95
C ASN A 43 -2.14 -4.31 -7.10
N LYS A 44 -1.22 -5.28 -7.04
CA LYS A 44 -1.38 -6.46 -6.18
C LYS A 44 -1.33 -6.10 -4.69
N ARG A 45 -0.48 -5.16 -4.28
CA ARG A 45 -0.48 -4.63 -2.90
C ARG A 45 -1.83 -4.03 -2.52
N GLN A 46 -2.42 -3.21 -3.39
CA GLN A 46 -3.75 -2.66 -3.15
C GLN A 46 -4.82 -3.76 -3.04
N ARG A 47 -4.73 -4.84 -3.85
CA ARG A 47 -5.62 -6.00 -3.70
C ARG A 47 -5.42 -6.71 -2.36
N ILE A 48 -4.19 -6.86 -1.89
CA ILE A 48 -3.87 -7.47 -0.59
C ILE A 48 -4.47 -6.64 0.55
N LEU A 49 -4.29 -5.32 0.53
CA LEU A 49 -4.88 -4.41 1.51
C LEU A 49 -6.41 -4.46 1.49
N HIS A 50 -7.01 -4.47 0.29
CA HIS A 50 -8.45 -4.52 0.13
C HIS A 50 -9.05 -5.86 0.60
N ASP A 51 -8.39 -6.98 0.30
CA ASP A 51 -8.80 -8.31 0.78
C ASP A 51 -8.68 -8.41 2.30
N ALA A 52 -7.59 -7.91 2.87
CA ALA A 52 -7.38 -7.89 4.31
C ALA A 52 -8.44 -7.05 5.04
N ARG A 53 -8.82 -5.89 4.48
CA ARG A 53 -9.88 -5.04 5.03
C ARG A 53 -11.26 -5.69 4.99
N HIS A 54 -11.53 -6.56 4.02
CA HIS A 54 -12.79 -7.31 3.96
C HIS A 54 -12.84 -8.52 4.90
N ARG A 55 -11.69 -9.01 5.36
CA ARG A 55 -11.58 -10.20 6.23
C ARG A 55 -11.49 -9.85 7.72
N MET A 56 -11.20 -8.59 8.06
CA MET A 56 -11.33 -8.04 9.42
C MET A 56 -12.78 -7.63 9.70
#